data_AF-A0A8H4JIS5-F1
#
_entry.id   AF-A0A8H4JIS5-F1
#
_cell.length_a   1.000
_cell.length_b   1.000
_cell.length_c   1.000
_cell.angle_alpha   90.00
_cell.angle_beta   90.00
_cell.angle_gamma   90.00
#
_symmetry.space_group_name_H-M   'P 1'
#
loop_
_entity.id
_entity.type
_entity.pdbx_description
1 polymer ?
#
loop_
_entity_poly.entity_id
_entity_poly.type
_entity_poly.pdbx_seq_one_letter_code
_entity_poly.pdbx_strand_id
1 'polypeptide(L)'
;MTKTIPPLPKQASFKDMKLNLKMSGITLNKIWRGYSKPFKFNTGRQGTTNIAQAAKQHLSSFALEHFKLIDKELTITSFCHEQSFLPHTKVVGAAALINGYLRQAFRAYDGIPELKSTLILNIMDLWVIMDKAACAIYPILTEFHPVFRPEMLDVLLLSTFDDVKRLQKIQVYLQDRISACQGSTISIFDDPVRGSFGHRFYDDSDMSDEMKDLRESIEAWATHLRDSKEKEWKTKSEEYSRLSNVIDDSTCVYMVDEDNPHLPPYHDRDCRRCYLKRQLKRISILAYEHPLLLILMSRKL
;
A
#
# COMPACT_ATOMS: atom_id res chain seq x y z
N MET A 1 4.13 48.08 -18.33
CA MET A 1 4.85 48.48 -17.10
C MET A 1 4.92 47.27 -16.17
N THR A 2 6.02 46.53 -16.22
CA THR A 2 6.26 45.34 -15.38
C THR A 2 6.53 45.79 -13.94
N LYS A 3 5.61 45.49 -13.02
CA LYS A 3 5.80 45.73 -11.59
C LYS A 3 6.86 44.77 -11.05
N THR A 4 8.06 45.28 -10.83
CA THR A 4 9.11 44.57 -10.07
C THR A 4 8.72 44.53 -8.60
N ILE A 5 8.48 43.32 -8.08
CA ILE A 5 8.21 43.09 -6.67
C ILE A 5 9.57 43.06 -5.95
N PRO A 6 9.81 43.97 -4.98
CA PRO A 6 11.07 43.97 -4.24
C PRO A 6 11.15 42.73 -3.33
N PRO A 7 12.34 42.12 -3.17
CA PRO A 7 12.52 40.97 -2.30
C PRO A 7 12.28 41.37 -0.83
N LEU A 8 11.57 40.50 -0.10
CA LEU A 8 11.27 40.70 1.31
C LEU A 8 12.57 40.67 2.15
N PRO A 9 12.75 41.62 3.09
CA PRO A 9 13.91 41.62 3.96
C PRO A 9 13.90 40.40 4.88
N LYS A 10 15.07 39.78 5.07
CA LYS A 10 15.23 38.51 5.81
C LYS A 10 15.01 38.63 7.32
N GLN A 11 14.91 39.84 7.87
CA GLN A 11 14.67 40.09 9.28
C GLN A 11 13.72 41.28 9.46
N ALA A 12 12.76 41.16 10.38
CA ALA A 12 11.79 42.20 10.68
C ALA A 12 12.47 43.38 11.39
N SER A 13 12.23 44.60 10.91
CA SER A 13 12.71 45.80 11.58
C SER A 13 11.83 46.12 12.78
N PHE A 14 12.35 46.90 13.74
CA PHE A 14 11.57 47.32 14.93
C PHE A 14 10.30 48.11 14.57
N LYS A 15 10.23 48.71 13.38
CA LYS A 15 9.02 49.38 12.87
C LYS A 15 7.94 48.39 12.42
N ASP A 16 8.32 47.17 12.03
CA ASP A 16 7.40 46.09 11.63
C ASP A 16 6.75 45.39 12.83
N MET A 17 7.32 45.55 14.03
CA MET A 17 6.71 45.10 15.30
C MET A 17 5.63 46.06 15.82
N LYS A 18 5.45 47.23 15.20
CA LYS A 18 4.39 48.19 15.56
C LYS A 18 3.26 48.11 14.56
N LEU A 19 2.20 47.38 14.92
CA LEU A 19 0.98 47.31 14.11
C LEU A 19 0.24 48.66 14.16
N ASN A 20 0.23 49.38 13.04
CA ASN A 20 -0.54 50.62 12.90
C ASN A 20 -2.01 50.30 12.65
N LEU A 21 -2.78 50.15 13.74
CA LEU A 21 -4.18 49.72 13.72
C LEU A 21 -5.17 50.84 13.33
N LYS A 22 -4.76 51.84 12.54
CA LYS A 22 -5.65 52.95 12.14
C LYS A 22 -6.93 52.47 11.44
N MET A 23 -6.87 51.37 10.68
CA MET A 23 -8.03 50.81 9.97
C MET A 23 -8.67 49.64 10.72
N SER A 24 -7.87 48.81 11.40
CA SER A 24 -8.35 47.55 12.00
C SER A 24 -8.67 47.67 13.49
N GLY A 25 -8.33 48.80 14.12
CA GLY A 25 -8.48 49.01 15.57
C GLY A 25 -9.94 49.06 16.02
N ILE A 26 -10.85 49.59 15.21
CA ILE A 26 -12.29 49.62 15.51
C ILE A 26 -12.87 48.19 15.47
N THR A 27 -12.47 47.41 14.48
CA THR A 27 -12.90 46.01 14.31
C THR A 27 -12.41 45.14 15.47
N LEU A 28 -11.13 45.26 15.84
CA LEU A 28 -10.56 44.52 16.97
C LEU A 28 -11.15 44.96 18.31
N ASN A 29 -11.43 46.26 18.51
CA ASN A 29 -12.14 46.73 19.70
C ASN A 29 -13.59 46.21 19.76
N LYS A 30 -14.28 46.06 18.62
CA LYS A 30 -15.61 45.42 18.57
C LYS A 30 -15.54 43.95 18.98
N ILE A 31 -14.53 43.21 18.50
CA ILE A 31 -14.31 41.80 18.88
C ILE A 31 -14.01 41.69 20.37
N TRP A 32 -13.14 42.56 20.90
CA TRP A 32 -12.79 42.55 22.32
C TRP A 32 -14.00 42.90 23.21
N ARG A 33 -14.72 43.98 22.90
CA ARG A 33 -15.97 44.33 23.62
C ARG A 33 -17.05 43.27 23.48
N GLY A 34 -17.06 42.50 22.39
CA GLY A 34 -17.94 41.36 22.17
C GLY A 34 -17.62 40.18 23.10
N TYR A 35 -16.35 39.95 23.39
CA TYR A 35 -15.89 38.91 24.33
C TYR A 35 -16.15 39.24 25.80
N SER A 36 -16.22 40.53 26.17
CA SER A 36 -16.51 40.95 27.55
C SER A 36 -18.00 40.94 27.92
N LYS A 37 -18.91 40.70 26.96
CA LYS A 37 -20.32 40.44 27.29
C LYS A 37 -20.46 38.94 27.53
N PRO A 38 -20.96 38.49 28.70
CA PRO A 38 -21.28 37.07 28.87
C PRO A 38 -22.27 36.71 27.77
N PHE A 39 -21.83 35.82 26.88
CA PHE A 39 -22.68 35.25 25.86
C PHE A 39 -23.80 34.52 26.59
N LYS A 40 -25.00 35.10 26.59
CA LYS A 40 -26.19 34.39 27.05
C LYS A 40 -26.37 33.25 26.06
N PHE A 41 -25.90 32.06 26.43
CA PHE A 41 -26.30 30.83 25.78
C PHE A 41 -27.82 30.80 25.82
N ASN A 42 -28.44 31.04 24.68
CA ASN A 42 -29.87 30.86 24.54
C ASN A 42 -30.08 29.35 24.61
N THR A 43 -30.41 28.82 25.79
CA THR A 43 -30.83 27.43 26.02
C THR A 43 -32.23 27.19 25.43
N GLY A 44 -32.47 27.70 24.22
CA GLY A 44 -33.71 27.64 23.45
C GLY A 44 -33.60 26.82 22.17
N ARG A 45 -32.59 25.96 22.08
CA ARG A 45 -32.54 24.80 21.17
C ARG A 45 -31.89 23.63 21.91
N GLN A 46 -32.60 23.13 22.92
CA GLN A 46 -32.45 21.73 23.29
C GLN A 46 -33.06 20.90 22.16
N GLY A 47 -32.27 20.66 21.12
CA GLY A 47 -32.37 19.37 20.46
C GLY A 47 -31.93 18.38 21.53
N THR A 48 -32.89 17.75 22.20
CA THR A 48 -32.64 16.71 23.18
C THR A 48 -32.07 15.51 22.44
N THR A 49 -30.79 15.52 22.08
CA THR A 49 -30.03 14.27 22.12
C THR A 49 -29.95 13.96 23.60
N ASN A 50 -31.01 13.32 24.10
CA ASN A 50 -31.14 12.89 25.47
C ASN A 50 -29.85 12.13 25.79
N ILE A 51 -29.00 12.67 26.65
CA ILE A 51 -27.67 12.09 26.94
C ILE A 51 -27.85 10.62 27.35
N ALA A 52 -28.95 10.30 28.02
CA ALA A 52 -29.35 8.92 28.32
C ALA A 52 -29.68 8.10 27.06
N GLN A 53 -30.32 8.67 26.03
CA GLN A 53 -30.59 7.99 24.77
C GLN A 53 -29.32 7.83 23.92
N ALA A 54 -28.44 8.84 23.88
CA ALA A 54 -27.14 8.76 23.23
C ALA A 54 -26.22 7.75 23.95
N ALA A 55 -26.21 7.72 25.28
CA ALA A 55 -25.50 6.73 26.09
C ALA A 55 -26.09 5.33 25.92
N LYS A 56 -27.43 5.17 25.85
CA LYS A 56 -28.09 3.90 25.53
C LYS A 56 -27.73 3.43 24.13
N GLN A 57 -27.74 4.30 23.13
CA GLN A 57 -27.33 3.98 21.77
C GLN A 57 -25.86 3.56 21.71
N HIS A 58 -24.98 4.30 22.39
CA HIS A 58 -23.56 3.95 22.49
C HIS A 58 -23.33 2.61 23.20
N LEU A 59 -23.97 2.37 24.35
CA LEU A 59 -23.90 1.07 25.05
C LEU A 59 -24.45 -0.05 24.16
N SER A 60 -25.56 0.19 23.47
CA SER A 60 -26.14 -0.83 22.59
C SER A 60 -25.23 -1.13 21.40
N SER A 61 -24.60 -0.10 20.80
CA SER A 61 -23.64 -0.27 19.71
C SER A 61 -22.39 -1.01 20.18
N PHE A 62 -21.82 -0.60 21.33
CA PHE A 62 -20.66 -1.24 21.95
C PHE A 62 -20.95 -2.71 22.27
N ALA A 63 -22.09 -3.00 22.92
CA ALA A 63 -22.49 -4.35 23.25
C ALA A 63 -22.71 -5.20 22.00
N LEU A 64 -23.37 -4.67 20.96
CA LEU A 64 -23.59 -5.37 19.70
C LEU A 64 -22.28 -5.72 18.99
N GLU A 65 -21.28 -4.83 19.01
CA GLU A 65 -19.96 -5.13 18.45
C GLU A 65 -19.25 -6.24 19.23
N HIS A 66 -19.33 -6.22 20.57
CA HIS A 66 -18.74 -7.26 21.40
C HIS A 66 -19.45 -8.61 21.26
N PHE A 67 -20.78 -8.64 21.13
CA PHE A 67 -21.52 -9.88 20.85
C PHE A 67 -21.11 -10.51 19.52
N LYS A 68 -20.96 -9.69 18.46
CA LYS A 68 -20.46 -10.19 17.17
C LYS A 68 -19.05 -10.77 17.26
N LEU A 69 -18.20 -10.22 18.13
CA LEU A 69 -16.86 -10.74 18.36
C LEU A 69 -16.90 -12.06 19.14
N ILE A 70 -17.77 -12.17 20.14
CA ILE A 70 -17.98 -13.43 20.87
C ILE A 70 -18.44 -14.54 19.91
N ASP A 71 -19.41 -14.27 19.02
CA ASP A 71 -19.86 -15.24 18.02
C ASP A 71 -18.71 -15.71 17.11
N LYS A 72 -17.80 -14.79 16.77
CA LYS A 72 -16.59 -15.13 16.01
C LYS A 72 -15.60 -15.96 16.82
N GLU A 73 -15.40 -15.66 18.10
CA GLU A 73 -14.53 -16.45 18.99
C GLU A 73 -15.05 -17.86 19.18
N LEU A 74 -16.37 -18.05 19.24
CA LEU A 74 -17.01 -19.36 19.23
C LEU A 74 -16.72 -20.10 17.92
N THR A 75 -16.83 -19.41 16.78
CA THR A 75 -16.50 -19.97 15.45
C THR A 75 -15.01 -20.35 15.35
N ILE A 76 -14.12 -19.54 15.92
CA ILE A 76 -12.68 -19.86 15.99
C ILE A 76 -12.46 -21.11 16.82
N THR A 77 -13.09 -21.18 18.00
CA THR A 77 -12.98 -22.32 18.91
C THR A 77 -13.47 -23.60 18.23
N SER A 78 -14.62 -23.57 17.55
CA SER A 78 -15.13 -24.74 16.81
C SER A 78 -14.17 -25.15 15.68
N PHE A 79 -13.67 -24.19 14.90
CA PHE A 79 -12.70 -24.45 13.84
C PHE A 79 -11.41 -25.10 14.38
N CYS A 80 -10.93 -24.66 15.55
CA CYS A 80 -9.75 -25.23 16.19
C CYS A 80 -9.93 -26.69 16.65
N HIS A 81 -11.16 -27.10 16.95
CA HIS A 81 -11.49 -28.46 17.37
C HIS A 81 -11.82 -29.40 16.19
N GLU A 82 -12.12 -28.87 15.01
CA GLU A 82 -12.49 -29.66 13.84
C GLU A 82 -11.28 -30.39 13.22
N GLN A 83 -11.32 -31.73 13.27
CA GLN A 83 -10.20 -32.58 12.82
C GLN A 83 -10.18 -32.82 11.30
N SER A 84 -11.34 -32.74 10.63
CA SER A 84 -11.59 -33.43 9.34
C SER A 84 -11.28 -32.67 8.05
N PHE A 85 -10.61 -31.52 8.10
CA PHE A 85 -10.32 -30.75 6.87
C PHE A 85 -9.02 -31.18 6.19
N LEU A 86 -9.03 -31.13 4.85
CA LEU A 86 -7.83 -31.20 4.02
C LEU A 86 -6.83 -30.09 4.44
N PRO A 87 -5.52 -30.33 4.40
CA PRO A 87 -4.53 -29.34 4.82
C PRO A 87 -4.70 -27.98 4.12
N HIS A 88 -4.96 -27.97 2.82
CA HIS A 88 -5.13 -26.72 2.05
C HIS A 88 -6.35 -25.91 2.53
N THR A 89 -7.47 -26.57 2.84
CA THR A 89 -8.66 -25.87 3.34
C THR A 89 -8.47 -25.35 4.75
N LYS A 90 -7.67 -26.04 5.59
CA LYS A 90 -7.26 -25.51 6.91
C LYS A 90 -6.45 -24.23 6.77
N VAL A 91 -5.47 -24.19 5.86
CA VAL A 91 -4.64 -22.99 5.65
C VAL A 91 -5.51 -21.81 5.23
N VAL A 92 -6.34 -21.99 4.19
CA VAL A 92 -7.21 -20.91 3.67
C VAL A 92 -8.24 -20.47 4.71
N GLY A 93 -8.88 -21.42 5.41
CA GLY A 93 -9.87 -21.15 6.45
C GLY A 93 -9.28 -20.37 7.62
N ALA A 94 -8.14 -20.83 8.16
CA ALA A 94 -7.44 -20.16 9.23
C ALA A 94 -7.01 -18.73 8.83
N ALA A 95 -6.44 -18.56 7.64
CA ALA A 95 -6.05 -17.25 7.12
C ALA A 95 -7.24 -16.27 6.99
N ALA A 96 -8.40 -16.77 6.54
CA ALA A 96 -9.62 -15.98 6.45
C ALA A 96 -10.14 -15.56 7.83
N LEU A 97 -10.15 -16.48 8.79
CA LEU A 97 -10.55 -16.21 10.18
C LEU A 97 -9.60 -15.20 10.85
N ILE A 98 -8.28 -15.38 10.73
CA ILE A 98 -7.27 -14.45 11.26
C ILE A 98 -7.52 -13.04 10.72
N ASN A 99 -7.61 -12.89 9.39
CA ASN A 99 -7.81 -11.58 8.76
C ASN A 99 -9.17 -10.95 9.12
N GLY A 100 -10.21 -11.76 9.25
CA GLY A 100 -11.56 -11.30 9.58
C GLY A 100 -11.72 -10.92 11.06
N TYR A 101 -11.08 -11.65 11.96
CA TYR A 101 -11.13 -11.43 13.40
C TYR A 101 -10.20 -10.28 13.80
N LEU A 102 -8.93 -10.29 13.35
CA LEU A 102 -7.95 -9.25 13.67
C LEU A 102 -8.47 -7.85 13.30
N ARG A 103 -9.03 -7.68 12.09
CA ARG A 103 -9.56 -6.37 11.65
C ARG A 103 -10.68 -5.82 12.52
N GLN A 104 -11.53 -6.69 13.07
CA GLN A 104 -12.70 -6.27 13.85
C GLN A 104 -12.35 -6.13 15.33
N ALA A 105 -11.67 -7.12 15.90
CA ALA A 105 -11.31 -7.18 17.31
C ALA A 105 -10.25 -6.14 17.69
N PHE A 106 -9.28 -5.85 16.80
CA PHE A 106 -8.19 -4.93 17.11
C PHE A 106 -8.67 -3.53 17.52
N ARG A 107 -9.72 -3.03 16.85
CA ARG A 107 -10.32 -1.72 17.18
C ARG A 107 -11.27 -1.81 18.35
N ALA A 108 -12.08 -2.87 18.42
CA ALA A 108 -13.08 -3.03 19.48
C ALA A 108 -12.45 -3.20 20.88
N TYR A 109 -11.27 -3.84 20.95
CA TYR A 109 -10.54 -4.05 22.19
C TYR A 109 -9.52 -2.95 22.51
N ASP A 110 -9.60 -1.80 21.83
CA ASP A 110 -8.67 -0.72 22.10
C ASP A 110 -8.82 -0.19 23.53
N GLY A 111 -7.69 0.03 24.20
CA GLY A 111 -7.66 0.42 25.61
C GLY A 111 -7.96 -0.69 26.63
N ILE A 112 -8.21 -1.94 26.21
CA ILE A 112 -8.46 -3.10 27.11
C ILE A 112 -7.38 -4.18 26.90
N PRO A 113 -6.29 -4.16 27.69
CA PRO A 113 -5.14 -5.06 27.51
C PRO A 113 -5.46 -6.55 27.62
N GLU A 114 -6.40 -6.93 28.49
CA GLU A 114 -6.83 -8.30 28.71
C GLU A 114 -7.51 -8.86 27.46
N LEU A 115 -8.44 -8.09 26.88
CA LEU A 115 -9.12 -8.48 25.65
C LEU A 115 -8.17 -8.52 24.44
N LYS A 116 -7.17 -7.61 24.38
CA LYS A 116 -6.09 -7.70 23.39
C LYS A 116 -5.25 -8.96 23.58
N SER A 117 -5.03 -9.38 24.81
CA SER A 117 -4.29 -10.61 25.11
C SER A 117 -5.06 -11.85 24.65
N THR A 118 -6.37 -11.90 24.90
CA THR A 118 -7.27 -12.95 24.38
C THR A 118 -7.31 -12.95 22.86
N LEU A 119 -7.39 -11.78 22.21
CA LEU A 119 -7.31 -11.64 20.76
C LEU A 119 -6.02 -12.25 20.20
N ILE A 120 -4.87 -11.91 20.78
CA ILE A 120 -3.57 -12.46 20.35
C ILE A 120 -3.57 -13.98 20.54
N LEU A 121 -4.05 -14.49 21.67
CA LEU A 121 -4.11 -15.92 21.95
C LEU A 121 -4.97 -16.68 20.93
N ASN A 122 -6.15 -16.16 20.60
CA ASN A 122 -7.04 -16.71 19.57
C ASN A 122 -6.40 -16.72 18.18
N ILE A 123 -5.67 -15.65 17.82
CA ILE A 123 -4.93 -15.59 16.56
C ILE A 123 -3.80 -16.61 16.54
N MET A 124 -3.08 -16.77 17.64
CA MET A 124 -1.98 -17.73 17.72
C MET A 124 -2.47 -19.17 17.61
N ASP A 125 -3.62 -19.52 18.20
CA ASP A 125 -4.22 -20.86 17.99
C ASP A 125 -4.53 -21.12 16.50
N LEU A 126 -5.15 -20.16 15.82
CA LEU A 126 -5.41 -20.25 14.38
C LEU A 126 -4.11 -20.36 13.57
N TRP A 127 -3.11 -19.57 13.95
CA TRP A 127 -1.81 -19.57 13.29
C TRP A 127 -1.11 -20.92 13.45
N VAL A 128 -1.14 -21.54 14.64
CA VAL A 128 -0.55 -22.88 14.86
C VAL A 128 -1.24 -23.93 13.98
N ILE A 129 -2.56 -23.88 13.84
CA ILE A 129 -3.29 -24.80 12.95
C ILE A 129 -2.88 -24.57 11.49
N MET A 130 -2.78 -23.31 11.10
CA MET A 130 -2.34 -22.91 9.76
C MET A 130 -0.91 -23.37 9.48
N ASP A 131 0.05 -23.15 10.40
CA ASP A 131 1.45 -23.53 10.23
C ASP A 131 1.61 -25.06 10.18
N LYS A 132 0.90 -25.82 11.03
CA LYS A 132 0.89 -27.28 10.96
C LYS A 132 0.38 -27.78 9.60
N ALA A 133 -0.71 -27.20 9.09
CA ALA A 133 -1.24 -27.57 7.80
C ALA A 133 -0.32 -27.14 6.65
N ALA A 134 0.28 -25.95 6.72
CA ALA A 134 1.23 -25.46 5.73
C ALA A 134 2.50 -26.31 5.69
N CYS A 135 3.08 -26.66 6.84
CA CYS A 135 4.23 -27.56 6.93
C CYS A 135 3.93 -28.98 6.43
N ALA A 136 2.67 -29.44 6.55
CA ALA A 136 2.26 -30.71 5.98
C ALA A 136 2.15 -30.68 4.44
N ILE A 137 1.82 -29.52 3.86
CA ILE A 137 1.78 -29.33 2.40
C ILE A 137 3.18 -29.08 1.85
N TYR A 138 3.98 -28.28 2.56
CA TYR A 138 5.32 -27.85 2.16
C TYR A 138 6.32 -28.18 3.28
N PRO A 139 6.89 -29.40 3.31
CA PRO A 139 7.78 -29.84 4.38
C PRO A 139 9.00 -28.94 4.57
N ILE A 140 9.49 -28.31 3.49
CA ILE A 140 10.63 -27.39 3.51
C ILE A 140 10.42 -26.18 4.45
N LEU A 141 9.16 -25.79 4.74
CA LEU A 141 8.85 -24.74 5.73
C LEU A 141 9.35 -25.09 7.14
N THR A 142 9.51 -26.39 7.45
CA THR A 142 9.95 -26.81 8.77
C THR A 142 11.39 -26.41 9.07
N GLU A 143 12.20 -26.22 8.03
CA GLU A 143 13.62 -25.91 8.10
C GLU A 143 13.92 -24.41 8.35
N PHE A 144 12.88 -23.58 8.38
CA PHE A 144 12.99 -22.13 8.55
C PHE A 144 12.31 -21.64 9.82
N HIS A 145 12.87 -20.58 10.42
CA HIS A 145 12.37 -20.03 11.67
C HIS A 145 10.97 -19.40 11.45
N PRO A 146 9.96 -19.74 12.29
CA PRO A 146 8.58 -19.27 12.13
C PRO A 146 8.34 -17.80 12.52
N VAL A 147 9.38 -16.98 12.60
CA VAL A 147 9.46 -15.63 13.23
C VAL A 147 9.14 -15.58 14.71
N PHE A 148 8.05 -16.19 15.15
CA PHE A 148 7.58 -16.13 16.52
C PHE A 148 8.50 -16.90 17.45
N ARG A 149 8.85 -16.29 18.58
CA ARG A 149 9.53 -16.96 19.68
C ARG A 149 8.56 -17.14 20.86
N PRO A 150 8.63 -18.25 21.60
CA PRO A 150 7.74 -18.51 22.74
C PRO A 150 7.65 -17.34 23.73
N GLU A 151 8.78 -16.67 23.99
CA GLU A 151 8.93 -15.59 24.97
C GLU A 151 8.18 -14.32 24.57
N MET A 152 7.86 -14.16 23.27
CA MET A 152 7.05 -13.03 22.79
C MET A 152 5.63 -13.04 23.37
N LEU A 153 5.16 -14.19 23.85
CA LEU A 153 3.82 -14.38 24.38
C LEU A 153 3.76 -14.34 25.92
N ASP A 154 4.90 -14.18 26.60
CA ASP A 154 4.96 -14.13 28.08
C ASP A 154 4.33 -12.86 28.66
N VAL A 155 4.12 -11.84 27.82
CA VAL A 155 3.53 -10.55 28.21
C VAL A 155 2.00 -10.53 28.18
N LEU A 156 1.36 -11.64 27.80
CA LEU A 156 -0.09 -11.73 27.68
C LEU A 156 -0.76 -11.73 29.07
N LEU A 157 -1.78 -10.87 29.23
CA LEU A 157 -2.57 -10.80 30.45
C LEU A 157 -3.74 -11.79 30.37
N LEU A 158 -3.52 -12.99 30.88
CA LEU A 158 -4.49 -14.09 30.85
C LEU A 158 -5.19 -14.22 32.21
N SER A 159 -6.52 -14.21 32.21
CA SER A 159 -7.34 -14.25 33.43
C SER A 159 -7.79 -15.67 33.80
N THR A 160 -7.74 -16.62 32.85
CA THR A 160 -8.23 -17.98 33.06
C THR A 160 -7.11 -19.01 33.00
N PHE A 161 -7.24 -20.08 33.77
CA PHE A 161 -6.27 -21.19 33.75
C PHE A 161 -6.26 -21.93 32.41
N ASP A 162 -7.40 -22.01 31.73
CA ASP A 162 -7.48 -22.66 30.43
C ASP A 162 -6.77 -21.85 29.33
N ASP A 163 -6.80 -20.52 29.40
CA ASP A 163 -6.00 -19.67 28.51
C ASP A 163 -4.50 -19.83 28.75
N VAL A 164 -4.07 -19.98 30.02
CA VAL A 164 -2.65 -20.27 30.34
C VAL A 164 -2.23 -21.63 29.77
N LYS A 165 -3.09 -22.65 29.83
CA LYS A 165 -2.81 -23.95 29.16
C LYS A 165 -2.72 -23.82 27.65
N ARG A 166 -3.60 -23.03 27.03
CA ARG A 166 -3.56 -22.77 25.58
C ARG A 166 -2.24 -22.11 25.20
N LEU A 167 -1.85 -21.07 25.94
CA LEU A 167 -0.57 -20.39 25.76
C LEU A 167 0.61 -21.38 25.86
N GLN A 168 0.63 -22.22 26.89
CA GLN A 168 1.68 -23.24 27.06
C GLN A 168 1.78 -24.17 25.85
N LYS A 169 0.65 -24.66 25.31
CA LYS A 169 0.64 -25.51 24.11
C LYS A 169 1.22 -24.80 22.89
N ILE A 170 0.91 -23.52 22.72
CA ILE A 170 1.44 -22.70 21.61
C ILE A 170 2.95 -22.50 21.78
N GLN A 171 3.40 -22.20 22.99
CA GLN A 171 4.83 -22.02 23.30
C GLN A 171 5.64 -23.29 23.06
N VAL A 172 5.14 -24.45 23.51
CA VAL A 172 5.76 -25.75 23.23
C VAL A 172 5.85 -26.00 21.72
N TYR A 173 4.75 -25.76 20.99
CA TYR A 173 4.77 -25.91 19.54
C TYR A 173 5.81 -25.00 18.85
N LEU A 174 5.89 -23.73 19.24
CA LEU A 174 6.90 -22.80 18.70
C LEU A 174 8.32 -23.29 19.00
N GLN A 175 8.56 -23.80 20.22
CA GLN A 175 9.87 -24.30 20.63
C GLN A 175 10.27 -25.56 19.85
N ASP A 176 9.33 -26.49 19.63
CA ASP A 176 9.52 -27.67 18.78
C ASP A 176 9.80 -27.26 17.33
N ARG A 177 9.04 -26.28 16.82
CA ARG A 177 9.22 -25.75 15.46
C ARG A 177 10.58 -25.12 15.25
N ILE A 178 11.06 -24.30 16.20
CA ILE A 178 12.40 -23.69 16.16
C ILE A 178 13.49 -24.77 16.24
N SER A 179 13.30 -25.78 17.10
CA SER A 179 14.25 -26.90 17.24
C SER A 179 14.38 -27.70 15.94
N ALA A 180 13.29 -27.85 15.17
CA ALA A 180 13.28 -28.50 13.87
C ALA A 180 14.07 -27.72 12.78
N CYS A 181 14.33 -26.42 12.97
CA CYS A 181 15.07 -25.60 12.00
C CYS A 181 16.58 -25.90 11.95
N GLN A 182 17.09 -26.90 12.70
CA GLN A 182 18.51 -27.32 12.70
C GLN A 182 19.51 -26.17 12.92
N GLY A 183 19.13 -25.14 13.68
CA GLY A 183 19.97 -23.97 13.94
C GLY A 183 19.93 -22.89 12.86
N SER A 184 19.08 -23.02 11.84
CA SER A 184 18.79 -21.93 10.90
C SER A 184 18.18 -20.74 11.63
N THR A 185 18.83 -19.59 11.54
CA THR A 185 18.29 -18.30 12.02
C THR A 185 17.45 -17.59 10.97
N ILE A 186 17.40 -18.14 9.76
CA ILE A 186 16.73 -17.53 8.61
C ILE A 186 15.23 -17.78 8.74
N SER A 187 14.46 -16.71 8.66
CA SER A 187 13.02 -16.75 8.68
C SER A 187 12.43 -17.07 7.31
N ILE A 188 11.22 -17.65 7.31
CA ILE A 188 10.38 -17.78 6.10
C ILE A 188 10.05 -16.43 5.43
N PHE A 189 10.17 -15.31 6.15
CA PHE A 189 9.87 -13.96 5.63
C PHE A 189 11.11 -13.10 5.39
N ASP A 190 12.31 -13.66 5.50
CA ASP A 190 13.52 -12.91 5.19
C ASP A 190 13.61 -12.60 3.70
N ASP A 191 14.29 -11.49 3.38
CA ASP A 191 14.52 -11.05 2.01
C ASP A 191 15.17 -12.18 1.17
N PRO A 192 14.88 -12.26 -0.14
CA PRO A 192 15.42 -13.28 -1.01
C PRO A 192 16.95 -13.16 -1.11
N VAL A 193 17.63 -14.02 -0.36
CA VAL A 193 19.09 -14.19 -0.37
C VAL A 193 19.41 -15.68 -0.53
N ARG A 194 20.68 -15.99 -0.78
CA ARG A 194 21.09 -17.40 -0.87
C ARG A 194 20.80 -18.10 0.47
N GLY A 195 20.11 -19.23 0.39
CA GLY A 195 19.67 -20.01 1.55
C GLY A 195 18.36 -19.52 2.18
N SER A 196 17.75 -18.43 1.69
CA SER A 196 16.42 -18.01 2.16
C SER A 196 15.33 -18.99 1.70
N PHE A 197 14.15 -18.89 2.31
CA PHE A 197 13.01 -19.71 1.94
C PHE A 197 12.71 -19.60 0.44
N GLY A 198 12.63 -18.39 -0.11
CA GLY A 198 12.34 -18.21 -1.54
C GLY A 198 13.38 -18.87 -2.45
N HIS A 199 14.67 -18.80 -2.11
CA HIS A 199 15.74 -19.45 -2.89
C HIS A 199 15.64 -20.97 -2.81
N ARG A 200 15.54 -21.53 -1.61
CA ARG A 200 15.48 -22.98 -1.41
C ARG A 200 14.16 -23.57 -1.89
N PHE A 201 13.06 -22.84 -1.80
CA PHE A 201 11.80 -23.28 -2.38
C PHE A 201 11.89 -23.34 -3.91
N TYR A 202 12.54 -22.36 -4.54
CA TYR A 202 12.76 -22.38 -5.99
C TYR A 202 13.70 -23.53 -6.43
N ASP A 203 14.77 -23.80 -5.69
CA ASP A 203 15.81 -24.76 -6.11
C ASP A 203 15.61 -26.20 -5.60
N ASP A 204 15.11 -26.37 -4.37
CA ASP A 204 15.12 -27.64 -3.64
C ASP A 204 13.71 -28.25 -3.43
N SER A 205 12.63 -27.53 -3.74
CA SER A 205 11.27 -28.04 -3.50
C SER A 205 10.78 -28.98 -4.58
N ASP A 206 9.75 -29.76 -4.26
CA ASP A 206 9.01 -30.59 -5.22
C ASP A 206 8.41 -29.79 -6.39
N MET A 207 8.26 -28.47 -6.23
CA MET A 207 7.74 -27.55 -7.25
C MET A 207 8.85 -26.87 -8.06
N SER A 208 10.11 -27.25 -7.86
CA SER A 208 11.27 -26.61 -8.48
C SER A 208 11.19 -26.62 -10.00
N ASP A 209 10.85 -27.78 -10.58
CA ASP A 209 10.79 -27.96 -12.04
C ASP A 209 9.68 -27.11 -12.66
N GLU A 210 8.47 -27.14 -12.09
CA GLU A 210 7.36 -26.31 -12.57
C GLU A 210 7.67 -24.80 -12.49
N MET A 211 8.38 -24.38 -11.45
CA MET A 211 8.78 -22.99 -11.27
C MET A 211 9.89 -22.57 -12.25
N LYS A 212 10.82 -23.49 -12.58
CA LYS A 212 11.85 -23.28 -13.61
C LYS A 212 11.23 -23.20 -14.99
N ASP A 213 10.31 -24.11 -15.34
CA ASP A 213 9.58 -24.10 -16.60
C ASP A 213 8.78 -22.79 -16.77
N LEU A 214 8.11 -22.34 -15.71
CA LEU A 214 7.41 -21.06 -15.72
C LEU A 214 8.37 -19.89 -15.95
N ARG A 215 9.56 -19.89 -15.33
CA ARG A 215 10.57 -18.85 -15.53
C ARG A 215 11.03 -18.83 -16.99
N GLU A 216 11.34 -19.99 -17.57
CA GLU A 216 11.76 -20.10 -18.97
C GLU A 216 10.68 -19.59 -19.93
N SER A 217 9.41 -19.93 -19.66
CA SER A 217 8.27 -19.42 -20.43
C SER A 217 8.15 -17.89 -20.37
N ILE A 218 8.33 -17.30 -19.18
CA ILE A 218 8.32 -15.83 -19.00
C ILE A 218 9.51 -15.20 -19.74
N GLU A 219 10.71 -15.77 -19.65
CA GLU A 219 11.91 -15.27 -20.32
C GLU A 219 11.79 -15.34 -21.86
N ALA A 220 11.20 -16.41 -22.38
CA ALA A 220 10.91 -16.56 -23.81
C ALA A 220 9.90 -15.51 -24.30
N TRP A 221 8.80 -15.33 -23.56
CA TRP A 221 7.81 -14.29 -23.84
C TRP A 221 8.42 -12.89 -23.77
N ALA A 222 9.24 -12.62 -22.76
CA ALA A 222 9.92 -11.34 -22.59
C ALA A 222 10.88 -11.04 -23.73
N THR A 223 11.61 -12.06 -24.21
CA THR A 223 12.50 -11.97 -25.37
C THR A 223 11.71 -11.65 -26.63
N HIS A 224 10.63 -12.36 -26.88
CA HIS A 224 9.75 -12.07 -28.02
C HIS A 224 9.20 -10.63 -27.99
N LEU A 225 8.78 -10.14 -26.82
CA LEU A 225 8.27 -8.78 -26.66
C LEU A 225 9.37 -7.74 -26.87
N ARG A 226 10.59 -7.99 -26.37
CA ARG A 226 11.77 -7.14 -26.60
C ARG A 226 12.11 -7.07 -28.09
N ASP A 227 12.14 -8.20 -28.78
CA ASP A 227 12.48 -8.26 -30.20
C ASP A 227 11.43 -7.53 -31.06
N SER A 228 10.14 -7.68 -30.72
CA SER A 228 9.06 -6.91 -31.33
C SER A 228 9.24 -5.41 -31.08
N LYS A 229 9.64 -5.04 -29.86
CA LYS A 229 9.89 -3.64 -29.51
C LYS A 229 11.07 -3.05 -30.24
N GLU A 230 12.14 -3.81 -30.40
CA GLU A 230 13.32 -3.40 -31.14
C GLU A 230 12.97 -3.17 -32.62
N LYS A 231 12.14 -4.03 -33.21
CA LYS A 231 11.60 -3.83 -34.57
C LYS A 231 10.74 -2.56 -34.66
N GLU A 232 9.82 -2.34 -33.71
CA GLU A 232 9.03 -1.10 -33.65
C GLU A 232 9.94 0.13 -33.57
N TRP A 233 10.97 0.08 -32.72
CA TRP A 233 11.93 1.15 -32.53
C TRP A 233 12.74 1.44 -33.79
N LYS A 234 13.25 0.42 -34.48
CA LYS A 234 13.97 0.57 -35.76
C LYS A 234 13.08 1.25 -36.79
N THR A 235 11.88 0.72 -37.03
CA THR A 235 10.94 1.27 -38.02
C THR A 235 10.57 2.73 -37.73
N LYS A 236 10.26 3.07 -36.47
CA LYS A 236 9.91 4.44 -36.09
C LYS A 236 11.10 5.39 -36.11
N SER A 237 12.30 4.92 -35.81
CA SER A 237 13.53 5.72 -35.89
C SER A 237 13.89 6.03 -37.35
N GLU A 238 13.70 5.06 -38.26
CA GLU A 238 13.84 5.27 -39.70
C GLU A 238 12.79 6.26 -40.23
N GLU A 239 11.52 6.11 -39.84
CA GLU A 239 10.46 7.07 -40.20
C GLU A 239 10.78 8.47 -39.67
N TYR A 240 11.21 8.58 -38.42
CA TYR A 240 11.60 9.85 -37.81
C TYR A 240 12.73 10.52 -38.59
N SER A 241 13.81 9.78 -38.89
CA SER A 241 14.96 10.29 -39.63
C SER A 241 14.56 10.75 -41.04
N ARG A 242 13.75 9.95 -41.74
CA ARG A 242 13.23 10.29 -43.06
C ARG A 242 12.37 11.56 -43.04
N LEU A 243 11.43 11.67 -42.10
CA LEU A 243 10.58 12.84 -41.96
C LEU A 243 11.40 14.08 -41.56
N SER A 244 12.38 13.94 -40.67
CA SER A 244 13.28 15.02 -40.27
C SER A 244 14.03 15.59 -41.47
N ASN A 245 14.68 14.74 -42.27
CA ASN A 245 15.42 15.17 -43.45
C ASN A 245 14.52 15.94 -44.43
N VAL A 246 13.31 15.42 -44.73
CA VAL A 246 12.36 16.11 -45.63
C VAL A 246 11.87 17.44 -45.04
N ILE A 247 11.71 17.53 -43.72
CA ILE A 247 11.33 18.78 -43.04
C ILE A 247 12.46 19.82 -43.10
N ASP A 248 13.71 19.37 -43.03
CA ASP A 248 14.88 20.23 -43.07
C ASP A 248 15.14 20.75 -44.50
N ASP A 249 14.91 19.90 -45.51
CA ASP A 249 15.03 20.24 -46.94
C ASP A 249 13.85 21.06 -47.49
N SER A 250 12.71 21.09 -46.79
CA SER A 250 11.52 21.83 -47.23
C SER A 250 11.42 23.21 -46.59
N THR A 251 10.81 24.16 -47.28
CA THR A 251 10.47 25.49 -46.75
C THR A 251 8.95 25.65 -46.63
N CYS A 252 8.49 26.52 -45.72
CA CYS A 252 7.07 26.86 -45.67
C CYS A 252 6.70 27.74 -46.86
N VAL A 253 5.55 27.45 -47.47
CA VAL A 253 5.02 28.27 -48.57
C VAL A 253 4.20 29.41 -47.98
N TYR A 254 4.51 30.63 -48.40
CA TYR A 254 3.77 31.84 -48.07
C TYR A 254 3.17 32.40 -49.36
N MET A 255 1.87 32.68 -49.33
CA MET A 255 1.12 33.23 -50.46
C MET A 255 0.90 34.73 -50.25
N VAL A 256 0.91 35.49 -51.33
CA VAL A 256 0.62 36.92 -51.35
C VAL A 256 -0.73 37.11 -52.03
N ASP A 257 -1.55 38.01 -51.52
CA ASP A 257 -2.85 38.34 -52.09
C ASP A 257 -2.65 39.27 -53.30
N GLU A 258 -2.93 38.79 -54.52
CA GLU A 258 -2.76 39.57 -55.75
C GLU A 258 -3.75 40.75 -55.84
N ASP A 259 -4.93 40.61 -55.22
CA ASP A 259 -5.95 41.65 -55.19
C ASP A 259 -5.62 42.75 -54.17
N ASN A 260 -4.71 42.49 -53.23
CA ASN A 260 -4.35 43.44 -52.18
C ASN A 260 -2.86 43.35 -51.77
N PRO A 261 -1.95 43.90 -52.60
CA PRO A 261 -0.49 43.75 -52.43
C PRO A 261 0.10 44.38 -51.15
N HIS A 262 -0.69 45.17 -50.43
CA HIS A 262 -0.29 45.80 -49.17
C HIS A 262 -0.49 44.89 -47.94
N LEU A 263 -1.16 43.73 -48.10
CA LEU A 263 -1.30 42.75 -47.03
C LEU A 263 -0.01 41.93 -46.85
N PRO A 264 0.35 41.57 -45.60
CA PRO A 264 1.49 40.70 -45.36
C PRO A 264 1.23 39.29 -45.95
N PRO A 265 2.27 38.60 -46.45
CA PRO A 265 2.15 37.23 -46.95
C PRO A 265 1.57 36.31 -45.88
N TYR A 266 0.59 35.49 -46.23
CA TYR A 266 -0.02 34.53 -45.32
C TYR A 266 0.49 33.11 -45.59
N HIS A 267 0.64 32.33 -44.53
CA HIS A 267 1.11 30.95 -44.62
C HIS A 267 0.04 30.04 -45.23
N ASP A 268 0.44 29.20 -46.18
CA ASP A 268 -0.46 28.23 -46.79
C ASP A 268 -1.09 27.30 -45.73
N ARG A 269 -2.42 27.14 -45.78
CA ARG A 269 -3.16 26.27 -44.85
C ARG A 269 -2.79 24.80 -45.03
N ASP A 270 -2.41 24.42 -46.25
CA ASP A 270 -2.04 23.05 -46.62
C ASP A 270 -0.52 22.84 -46.73
N CYS A 271 0.25 23.72 -46.07
CA CYS A 271 1.70 23.66 -46.06
C CYS A 271 2.24 22.28 -45.65
N ARG A 272 2.90 21.63 -46.62
CA ARG A 272 3.48 20.29 -46.49
C ARG A 272 4.48 20.19 -45.33
N ARG A 273 5.34 21.19 -45.11
CA ARG A 273 6.32 21.19 -44.01
C ARG A 273 5.63 21.14 -42.64
N CYS A 274 4.60 21.97 -42.45
CA CYS A 274 3.83 22.02 -41.20
C CYS A 274 3.00 20.75 -40.97
N TYR A 275 2.52 20.11 -42.04
CA TYR A 275 1.91 18.78 -41.96
C TYR A 275 2.93 17.72 -41.50
N LEU A 276 4.10 17.64 -42.12
CA LEU A 276 5.14 16.66 -41.76
C LEU A 276 5.65 16.85 -40.32
N LYS A 277 5.81 18.10 -39.85
CA LYS A 277 6.13 18.38 -38.43
C LYS A 277 5.09 17.84 -37.46
N ARG A 278 3.80 17.91 -37.81
CA ARG A 278 2.72 17.31 -36.99
C ARG A 278 2.78 15.79 -37.01
N GLN A 279 3.09 15.17 -38.15
CA GLN A 279 3.29 13.73 -38.24
C GLN A 279 4.47 13.27 -37.38
N LEU A 280 5.61 13.96 -37.47
CA LEU A 280 6.80 13.67 -36.65
C LEU A 280 6.49 13.71 -35.15
N LYS A 281 5.74 14.71 -34.68
CA LYS A 281 5.31 14.83 -33.27
C LYS A 281 4.40 13.70 -32.79
N ARG A 282 3.74 12.97 -33.69
CA ARG A 282 2.87 11.83 -33.34
C ARG A 282 3.63 10.51 -33.25
N ILE A 283 4.88 10.46 -33.71
CA ILE A 283 5.73 9.29 -33.54
C ILE A 283 6.05 9.18 -32.05
N SER A 284 5.53 8.14 -31.40
CA SER A 284 5.79 7.81 -30.01
C SER A 284 5.98 6.31 -29.86
N ILE A 285 6.79 5.91 -28.89
CA ILE A 285 7.03 4.51 -28.55
C ILE A 285 6.80 4.38 -27.05
N LEU A 286 5.91 3.47 -26.63
CA LEU A 286 5.75 3.14 -25.21
C LEU A 286 7.02 2.50 -24.66
N ALA A 287 7.41 2.77 -23.43
CA ALA A 287 8.55 2.08 -22.83
C ALA A 287 8.29 0.56 -22.75
N TYR A 288 9.32 -0.24 -23.02
CA TYR A 288 9.30 -1.67 -22.70
C TYR A 288 9.86 -1.87 -21.31
N GLU A 289 9.14 -2.63 -20.50
CA GLU A 289 9.55 -3.05 -19.18
C GLU A 289 9.69 -4.58 -19.19
N HIS A 290 10.82 -5.07 -18.70
CA HIS A 290 11.03 -6.51 -18.59
C HIS A 290 10.11 -7.07 -17.48
N PRO A 291 9.42 -8.21 -17.68
CA PRO A 291 8.47 -8.73 -16.69
C PRO A 291 9.10 -9.13 -15.37
N LEU A 292 10.37 -9.52 -15.37
CA LEU A 292 11.12 -9.83 -14.16
C LEU A 292 11.95 -8.61 -13.77
N LEU A 293 11.77 -8.10 -12.55
CA LEU A 293 12.57 -6.98 -12.08
C LEU A 293 14.03 -7.43 -11.91
N LEU A 294 14.94 -6.84 -12.70
CA LEU A 294 16.39 -7.07 -12.67
C LEU A 294 17.08 -6.78 -11.31
N ILE A 295 16.33 -6.24 -10.34
CA ILE A 295 16.84 -5.80 -9.03
C ILE A 295 17.29 -6.99 -8.16
N LEU A 296 16.80 -8.22 -8.42
CA LEU A 296 17.24 -9.41 -7.67
C LEU A 296 18.43 -10.16 -8.30
N MET A 297 18.80 -9.85 -9.54
CA MET A 297 19.91 -10.54 -10.24
C MET A 297 21.22 -9.76 -10.29
N SER A 298 21.21 -8.46 -9.92
CA SER A 298 22.34 -7.55 -10.17
C SER A 298 23.25 -7.27 -8.95
N ARG A 299 23.08 -7.97 -7.81
CA ARG A 299 24.05 -7.93 -6.68
C ARG A 299 25.12 -9.02 -6.76
N LYS A 300 25.62 -9.28 -7.97
CA LYS A 300 26.91 -9.97 -8.19
C LYS A 300 27.66 -9.24 -9.30
N LEU A 301 28.50 -8.30 -8.88
CA LEU A 301 29.91 -8.14 -9.24
C LEU A 301 30.54 -7.16 -8.25
#